data_AF-A0AAW0EMV5-F1
#
_entry.id   AF-A0AAW0EMV5-F1
#
_cell.length_a   1.000
_cell.length_b   1.000
_cell.length_c   1.000
_cell.angle_alpha   90.00
_cell.angle_beta   90.00
_cell.angle_gamma   90.00
#
_symmetry.space_group_name_H-M   'P 1'
#
loop_
_entity.id
_entity.type
_entity.pdbx_description
1 polymer ?
#
loop_
_entity_poly.entity_id
_entity_poly.type
_entity_poly.pdbx_seq_one_letter_code
_entity_poly.pdbx_strand_id
1 'polypeptide(L)'
;MNRGFVSSADLRGCSSAFAGSLACQKRFWAKPKKRPKVGTGFHEKAQRWRDEYLLDRHRVLADSLRAYVDFSSTKRAEPWDTRFAPFDRVEKDGVYILTRYLMDDKMQLCNYHHRPVKRMLCNIGLMGPQVTTTARWKPYRFATNPASTTRAERTFTKDKTVFTGHHHD
;
A
#
# COMPACT_ATOMS: atom_id res chain seq x y z
N MET A 1 49.89 25.66 28.11
CA MET A 1 50.00 26.66 27.03
C MET A 1 50.69 25.98 25.86
N ASN A 2 50.05 25.88 24.69
CA ASN A 2 50.75 25.61 23.42
C ASN A 2 49.93 26.25 22.30
N ARG A 3 50.20 27.54 22.01
CA ARG A 3 49.75 28.19 20.78
C ARG A 3 50.60 27.60 19.65
N GLY A 4 49.98 26.80 18.79
CA GLY A 4 50.65 26.31 17.58
C GLY A 4 51.07 27.49 16.72
N PHE A 5 52.38 27.71 16.60
CA PHE A 5 52.97 28.64 15.65
C PHE A 5 52.87 28.00 14.27
N VAL A 6 52.03 28.55 13.39
CA VAL A 6 52.00 28.18 11.97
C VAL A 6 52.93 29.13 11.24
N SER A 7 53.99 28.59 10.63
CA SER A 7 54.93 29.37 9.84
C SER A 7 54.34 29.68 8.47
N SER A 8 54.60 30.89 7.95
CA SER A 8 54.21 31.32 6.61
C SER A 8 54.77 30.43 5.47
N ALA A 9 55.73 29.55 5.78
CA ALA A 9 56.26 28.55 4.86
C ALA A 9 55.31 27.35 4.65
N ASP A 10 54.53 26.95 5.67
CA ASP A 10 53.63 25.79 5.61
C ASP A 10 52.37 26.06 4.78
N LEU A 11 52.05 27.33 4.56
CA LEU A 11 50.93 27.77 3.72
C LEU A 11 51.30 27.90 2.23
N ARG A 12 52.58 27.82 1.86
CA ARG A 12 53.01 27.94 0.45
C ARG A 12 52.76 26.69 -0.39
N GLY A 13 52.64 25.52 0.24
CA GLY A 13 52.33 24.26 -0.45
C GLY A 13 50.84 23.95 -0.58
N CYS A 14 49.99 24.57 0.24
CA CYS A 14 48.54 24.33 0.22
C CYS A 14 47.80 25.16 -0.84
N SER A 15 48.41 26.22 -1.37
CA SER A 15 47.76 27.09 -2.36
C SER A 15 47.48 26.38 -3.69
N SER A 16 48.31 25.42 -4.11
CA SER A 16 48.11 24.65 -5.35
C SER A 16 47.09 23.51 -5.19
N ALA A 17 47.06 22.85 -4.02
CA ALA A 17 46.10 21.77 -3.74
C ALA A 17 44.67 22.29 -3.52
N PHE A 18 44.50 23.45 -2.86
CA PHE A 18 43.20 24.10 -2.72
C PHE A 18 42.76 24.81 -4.01
N ALA A 19 43.67 25.36 -4.81
CA ALA A 19 43.34 25.92 -6.12
C ALA A 19 42.88 24.83 -7.12
N GLY A 20 43.49 23.64 -7.09
CA GLY A 20 43.08 22.49 -7.89
C GLY A 20 41.72 21.91 -7.48
N SER A 21 41.44 21.84 -6.17
CA SER A 21 40.15 21.36 -5.64
C SER A 21 39.00 22.35 -5.93
N LEU A 22 39.25 23.66 -5.82
CA LEU A 22 38.27 24.70 -6.21
C LEU A 22 38.09 24.81 -7.73
N ALA A 23 39.12 24.55 -8.53
CA ALA A 23 39.02 24.47 -9.99
C ALA A 23 38.24 23.22 -10.46
N CYS A 24 38.40 22.09 -9.75
CA CYS A 24 37.58 20.89 -9.97
C CYS A 24 36.13 21.07 -9.49
N GLN A 25 35.89 21.73 -8.34
CA GLN A 25 34.52 22.06 -7.89
C GLN A 25 33.80 23.03 -8.83
N LYS A 26 34.50 23.97 -9.48
CA LYS A 26 33.93 24.86 -10.51
C LYS A 26 33.43 24.13 -11.75
N ARG A 27 33.89 22.89 -12.02
CA ARG A 27 33.42 22.09 -13.18
C ARG A 27 32.11 21.34 -12.91
N PHE A 28 31.74 21.13 -11.65
CA PHE A 28 30.51 20.38 -11.32
C PHE A 28 29.29 21.26 -11.05
N TRP A 29 29.48 22.58 -10.89
CA TRP A 29 28.40 23.56 -10.82
C TRP A 29 28.35 24.44 -12.08
N ALA A 30 28.21 23.79 -13.24
CA ALA A 30 28.02 24.51 -14.50
C ALA A 30 26.70 25.28 -14.46
N LYS A 31 26.70 26.52 -14.98
CA LYS A 31 25.46 27.31 -15.10
C LYS A 31 24.43 26.49 -15.89
N PRO A 32 23.20 26.33 -15.38
CA PRO A 32 22.17 25.56 -16.08
C PRO A 32 21.96 26.16 -17.47
N LYS A 33 22.04 25.30 -18.49
CA LYS A 33 21.76 25.69 -19.87
C LYS A 33 20.32 26.18 -19.95
N LYS A 34 20.09 27.23 -20.75
CA LYS A 34 18.75 27.78 -20.94
C LYS A 34 17.82 26.69 -21.50
N ARG A 35 16.65 26.51 -20.89
CA ARG A 35 15.61 25.61 -21.39
C ARG A 35 15.19 26.05 -22.80
N PRO A 36 15.02 25.13 -23.77
CA PRO A 36 14.52 25.49 -25.09
C PRO A 36 13.11 26.08 -25.02
N LYS A 37 12.73 26.84 -26.06
CA LYS A 37 11.37 27.36 -26.20
C LYS A 37 10.38 26.19 -26.33
N VAL A 38 9.14 26.42 -25.90
CA VAL A 38 8.03 25.48 -26.12
C VAL A 38 7.77 25.34 -27.62
N GLY A 39 7.51 24.12 -28.09
CA GLY A 39 7.23 23.84 -29.51
C GLY A 39 5.92 24.49 -29.97
N THR A 40 5.84 24.82 -31.26
CA THR A 40 4.62 25.35 -31.88
C THR A 40 3.48 24.33 -31.81
N GLY A 41 2.25 24.79 -31.54
CA GLY A 41 1.08 23.91 -31.37
C GLY A 41 1.05 23.06 -30.09
N PHE A 42 2.11 23.10 -29.25
CA PHE A 42 2.14 22.32 -28.00
C PHE A 42 1.04 22.73 -27.02
N HIS A 43 0.71 24.03 -26.94
CA HIS A 43 -0.30 24.52 -26.02
C HIS A 43 -1.70 23.94 -26.33
N GLU A 44 -2.10 23.97 -27.60
CA GLU A 44 -3.38 23.41 -28.05
C GLU A 44 -3.42 21.89 -27.87
N LYS A 45 -2.34 21.19 -28.25
CA LYS A 45 -2.23 19.74 -28.07
C LYS A 45 -2.29 19.34 -26.60
N ALA A 46 -1.59 20.06 -25.74
CA ALA A 46 -1.58 19.80 -24.30
C ALA A 46 -2.95 20.09 -23.66
N GLN A 47 -3.65 21.14 -24.11
CA GLN A 47 -4.99 21.45 -23.64
C GLN A 47 -5.97 20.34 -24.03
N ARG A 48 -6.05 20.00 -25.32
CA ARG A 48 -6.94 18.94 -25.82
C ARG A 48 -6.69 17.60 -25.13
N TRP A 49 -5.42 17.21 -24.98
CA TRP A 49 -5.06 15.97 -24.29
C TRP A 49 -5.48 15.96 -22.83
N ARG A 50 -5.37 17.10 -22.12
CA ARG A 50 -5.83 17.20 -20.72
C ARG A 50 -7.34 17.10 -20.61
N ASP A 51 -8.06 17.71 -21.55
CA ASP A 51 -9.53 17.69 -21.57
C ASP A 51 -10.03 16.27 -21.83
N GLU A 52 -9.49 15.58 -22.84
CA GLU A 52 -9.80 14.18 -23.13
C GLU A 52 -9.41 13.24 -21.99
N TYR A 53 -8.23 13.47 -21.38
CA TYR A 53 -7.79 12.69 -20.22
C TYR A 53 -8.74 12.84 -19.03
N LEU A 54 -9.26 14.05 -18.77
CA LEU A 54 -10.21 14.29 -17.69
C LEU A 54 -11.55 13.60 -17.97
N LEU A 55 -12.01 13.61 -19.22
CA LEU A 55 -13.22 12.88 -19.64
C LEU A 55 -13.08 11.37 -19.43
N ASP A 56 -11.97 10.76 -19.86
CA ASP A 56 -11.74 9.33 -19.57
C ASP A 56 -11.57 9.07 -18.07
N ARG A 57 -10.96 10.00 -17.33
CA ARG A 57 -10.81 9.90 -15.88
C ARG A 57 -12.14 9.84 -15.15
N HIS A 58 -13.19 10.52 -15.65
CA HIS A 58 -14.54 10.41 -15.08
C HIS A 58 -15.10 8.99 -15.22
N ARG A 59 -14.93 8.35 -16.38
CA ARG A 59 -15.33 6.95 -16.59
C ARG A 59 -14.55 6.00 -15.68
N VAL A 60 -13.22 6.14 -15.66
CA VAL A 60 -12.34 5.34 -14.79
C VAL A 60 -12.70 5.49 -13.31
N LEU A 61 -13.06 6.70 -12.87
CA LEU A 61 -13.52 6.94 -11.51
C LEU A 61 -14.86 6.24 -11.25
N ALA A 62 -15.83 6.36 -12.15
CA ALA A 62 -17.12 5.69 -12.02
C ALA A 62 -16.96 4.16 -11.94
N ASP A 63 -16.15 3.57 -12.82
CA ASP A 63 -15.85 2.14 -12.83
C ASP A 63 -15.16 1.70 -11.52
N SER A 64 -14.20 2.51 -11.04
CA SER A 64 -13.49 2.23 -9.79
C SER A 64 -14.41 2.32 -8.56
N LEU A 65 -15.31 3.30 -8.51
CA LEU A 65 -16.28 3.44 -7.42
C LEU A 65 -17.26 2.27 -7.41
N ARG A 66 -17.75 1.86 -8.58
CA ARG A 66 -18.60 0.67 -8.72
C ARG A 66 -17.87 -0.58 -8.20
N ALA A 67 -16.65 -0.82 -8.67
CA ALA A 67 -15.84 -1.96 -8.24
C ALA A 67 -15.56 -1.96 -6.72
N TYR A 68 -15.36 -0.78 -6.13
CA TYR A 68 -15.18 -0.65 -4.68
C TYR A 68 -16.45 -1.00 -3.89
N VAL A 69 -17.60 -0.48 -4.32
CA VAL A 69 -18.89 -0.76 -3.67
C VAL A 69 -19.24 -2.24 -3.80
N ASP A 70 -19.12 -2.80 -5.00
CA ASP A 70 -19.30 -4.22 -5.28
C ASP A 70 -18.40 -5.06 -4.36
N PHE A 71 -17.15 -4.63 -4.17
CA PHE A 71 -16.23 -5.27 -3.23
C PHE A 71 -16.69 -5.16 -1.76
N SER A 72 -17.20 -4.02 -1.33
CA SER A 72 -17.70 -3.85 0.03
C SER A 72 -18.93 -4.70 0.32
N SER A 73 -19.81 -4.90 -0.67
CA SER A 73 -21.07 -5.64 -0.52
C SER A 73 -20.99 -7.15 -0.76
N THR A 74 -19.87 -7.68 -1.25
CA THR A 74 -19.72 -9.10 -1.58
C THR A 74 -18.91 -9.88 -0.55
N LYS A 75 -19.25 -11.17 -0.42
CA LYS A 75 -18.69 -12.10 0.57
C LYS A 75 -17.21 -12.43 0.31
N ARG A 76 -16.40 -12.35 1.37
CA ARG A 76 -14.97 -12.67 1.36
C ARG A 76 -14.71 -14.08 1.88
N ALA A 77 -13.53 -14.59 1.55
CA ALA A 77 -13.00 -15.79 2.19
C ALA A 77 -12.79 -15.55 3.69
N GLU A 78 -12.89 -16.60 4.50
CA GLU A 78 -12.69 -16.51 5.94
C GLU A 78 -11.32 -15.90 6.28
N PRO A 79 -11.26 -14.91 7.19
CA PRO A 79 -10.04 -14.15 7.43
C PRO A 79 -9.04 -14.80 8.40
N TRP A 80 -9.47 -15.81 9.17
CA TRP A 80 -8.58 -16.56 10.07
C TRP A 80 -7.74 -17.59 9.31
N ASP A 81 -6.58 -17.93 9.88
CA ASP A 81 -5.72 -18.99 9.38
C ASP A 81 -5.99 -20.29 10.15
N THR A 82 -6.55 -21.29 9.48
CA THR A 82 -6.96 -22.57 10.08
C THR A 82 -5.77 -23.45 10.47
N ARG A 83 -4.53 -23.02 10.22
CA ARG A 83 -3.32 -23.75 10.62
C ARG A 83 -2.90 -23.47 12.07
N PHE A 84 -3.54 -22.52 12.75
CA PHE A 84 -3.16 -22.08 14.09
C PHE A 84 -4.34 -22.12 15.05
N ALA A 85 -4.07 -22.47 16.31
CA ALA A 85 -5.02 -22.32 17.38
C ALA A 85 -5.51 -20.86 17.50
N PRO A 86 -6.80 -20.62 17.77
CA PRO A 86 -7.85 -21.60 18.12
C PRO A 86 -8.70 -22.08 16.90
N PHE A 87 -8.28 -21.78 15.66
CA PHE A 87 -9.01 -22.09 14.43
C PHE A 87 -8.56 -23.39 13.74
N ASP A 88 -7.55 -24.06 14.30
CA ASP A 88 -7.07 -25.39 13.91
C ASP A 88 -7.98 -26.53 14.35
N ARG A 89 -8.91 -26.25 15.27
CA ARG A 89 -9.89 -27.22 15.77
C ARG A 89 -10.87 -27.66 14.67
N VAL A 90 -11.50 -28.80 14.91
CA VAL A 90 -12.57 -29.33 14.05
C VAL A 90 -13.74 -28.36 14.01
N GLU A 91 -14.37 -28.17 12.84
CA GLU A 91 -15.51 -27.27 12.62
C GLU A 91 -16.77 -27.55 13.47
N LYS A 92 -16.78 -28.65 14.22
CA LYS A 92 -17.85 -29.03 15.14
C LYS A 92 -17.52 -28.71 16.60
N ASP A 93 -16.36 -28.12 16.89
CA ASP A 93 -15.88 -27.83 18.25
C ASP A 93 -15.31 -26.40 18.38
N GLY A 94 -15.19 -25.93 19.63
CA GLY A 94 -14.49 -24.71 20.01
C GLY A 94 -15.06 -23.45 19.35
N VAL A 95 -14.19 -22.70 18.66
CA VAL A 95 -14.53 -21.41 18.05
C VAL A 95 -15.58 -21.55 16.96
N TYR A 96 -15.67 -22.71 16.31
CA TYR A 96 -16.67 -22.95 15.28
C TYR A 96 -18.08 -23.08 15.84
N ILE A 97 -18.24 -23.59 17.07
CA ILE A 97 -19.53 -23.58 17.78
C ILE A 97 -19.94 -22.13 18.08
N LEU A 98 -19.01 -21.35 18.63
CA LEU A 98 -19.24 -19.94 18.94
C LEU A 98 -19.66 -19.15 17.70
N THR A 99 -18.90 -19.30 16.61
CA THR A 99 -19.18 -18.58 15.37
C THR A 99 -20.47 -19.04 14.70
N ARG A 100 -20.78 -20.35 14.70
CA ARG A 100 -21.99 -20.89 14.07
C ARG A 100 -23.27 -20.56 14.83
N TYR A 101 -23.28 -20.66 16.15
CA TYR A 101 -24.53 -20.53 16.91
C TYR A 101 -24.79 -19.13 17.45
N LEU A 102 -23.73 -18.33 17.69
CA LEU A 102 -23.88 -17.01 18.32
C LEU A 102 -23.54 -15.85 17.36
N MET A 103 -22.66 -16.06 16.38
CA MET A 103 -22.16 -14.96 15.53
C MET A 103 -22.53 -15.06 14.06
N ASP A 104 -23.15 -16.14 13.59
CA ASP A 104 -23.26 -16.44 12.17
C ASP A 104 -23.96 -15.31 11.41
N ASP A 105 -25.11 -14.84 11.90
CA ASP A 105 -25.83 -13.68 11.35
C ASP A 105 -24.94 -12.43 11.20
N LYS A 106 -24.08 -12.18 12.20
CA LYS A 106 -23.22 -10.98 12.22
C LYS A 106 -22.03 -11.14 11.29
N MET A 107 -21.46 -12.34 11.21
CA MET A 107 -20.38 -12.68 10.27
C MET A 107 -20.85 -12.59 8.81
N GLN A 108 -22.07 -13.06 8.54
CA GLN A 108 -22.69 -12.97 7.24
C GLN A 108 -23.04 -11.52 6.87
N LEU A 109 -23.58 -10.73 7.81
CA LEU A 109 -23.92 -9.31 7.58
C LEU A 109 -22.69 -8.47 7.21
N CYS A 110 -21.52 -8.75 7.79
CA CYS A 110 -20.30 -8.05 7.44
C CYS A 110 -19.54 -8.67 6.26
N ASN A 111 -20.14 -9.61 5.53
CA ASN A 111 -19.56 -10.28 4.36
C ASN A 111 -18.17 -10.90 4.62
N TYR A 112 -17.89 -11.32 5.86
CA TYR A 112 -16.58 -11.83 6.27
C TYR A 112 -15.39 -10.88 6.02
N HIS A 113 -15.63 -9.57 5.87
CA HIS A 113 -14.53 -8.61 5.77
C HIS A 113 -13.65 -8.67 7.03
N HIS A 114 -12.34 -8.82 6.84
CA HIS A 114 -11.40 -9.15 7.92
C HIS A 114 -11.37 -8.14 9.08
N ARG A 115 -11.69 -6.86 8.84
CA ARG A 115 -11.73 -5.83 9.91
C ARG A 115 -12.95 -5.99 10.82
N PRO A 116 -14.21 -6.00 10.32
CA PRO A 116 -15.37 -6.22 11.17
C PRO A 116 -15.37 -7.59 11.83
N VAL A 117 -14.96 -8.66 11.14
CA VAL A 117 -14.86 -10.01 11.74
C VAL A 117 -13.97 -10.02 12.99
N LYS A 118 -12.75 -9.46 12.90
CA LYS A 118 -11.85 -9.36 14.04
C LYS A 118 -12.45 -8.56 15.19
N ARG A 119 -13.11 -7.43 14.89
CA ARG A 119 -13.75 -6.59 15.92
C ARG A 119 -14.92 -7.29 16.59
N MET A 120 -15.74 -8.03 15.85
CA MET A 120 -16.83 -8.82 16.43
C MET A 120 -16.30 -9.94 17.32
N LEU A 121 -15.21 -10.61 16.91
CA LEU A 121 -14.55 -11.62 17.74
C LEU A 121 -13.89 -11.03 18.98
N CYS A 122 -13.45 -9.77 18.96
CA CYS A 122 -13.07 -9.06 20.18
C CYS A 122 -14.30 -8.79 21.07
N ASN A 123 -15.39 -8.32 20.48
CA ASN A 123 -16.58 -7.86 21.20
C ASN A 123 -17.42 -8.99 21.80
N ILE A 124 -17.33 -10.22 21.29
CA ILE A 124 -18.06 -11.35 21.88
C ILE A 124 -17.53 -11.73 23.27
N GLY A 125 -16.28 -11.39 23.59
CA GLY A 125 -15.67 -11.61 24.91
C GLY A 125 -15.35 -13.07 25.26
N LEU A 126 -16.06 -14.04 24.68
CA LEU A 126 -15.91 -15.48 24.97
C LEU A 126 -14.60 -16.11 24.44
N MET A 127 -13.93 -15.42 23.51
CA MET A 127 -12.59 -15.79 23.02
C MET A 127 -11.45 -15.21 23.89
N GLY A 128 -11.77 -14.26 24.78
CA GLY A 128 -10.78 -13.54 25.57
C GLY A 128 -9.71 -12.81 24.71
N PRO A 129 -8.48 -12.63 25.22
CA PRO A 129 -7.40 -11.90 24.54
C PRO A 129 -6.82 -12.65 23.32
N GLN A 130 -7.27 -13.89 23.07
CA GLN A 130 -6.72 -14.80 22.06
C GLN A 130 -6.81 -14.24 20.64
N VAL A 131 -7.80 -13.39 20.35
CA VAL A 131 -8.06 -12.83 19.00
C VAL A 131 -6.83 -12.12 18.43
N THR A 132 -6.07 -11.41 19.26
CA THR A 132 -4.89 -10.66 18.83
C THR A 132 -3.58 -11.35 19.15
N THR A 133 -3.52 -12.16 20.22
CA THR A 133 -2.27 -12.73 20.72
C THR A 133 -1.96 -14.11 20.17
N THR A 134 -2.93 -15.02 20.16
CA THR A 134 -2.73 -16.43 19.77
C THR A 134 -3.25 -16.72 18.38
N ALA A 135 -4.46 -16.25 18.07
CA ALA A 135 -5.10 -16.46 16.78
C ALA A 135 -4.29 -15.80 15.65
N ARG A 136 -4.11 -16.53 14.55
CA ARG A 136 -3.45 -16.02 13.35
C ARG A 136 -4.48 -15.71 12.27
N TRP A 137 -4.21 -14.64 11.54
CA TRP A 137 -5.06 -14.11 10.49
C TRP A 137 -4.34 -14.17 9.17
N LYS A 138 -5.07 -14.44 8.09
CA LYS A 138 -4.53 -14.39 6.74
C LYS A 138 -3.95 -12.99 6.46
N PRO A 139 -2.83 -12.89 5.72
CA PRO A 139 -2.30 -11.60 5.32
C PRO A 139 -3.32 -10.81 4.49
N TYR A 140 -3.22 -9.49 4.53
CA TYR A 140 -4.20 -8.56 3.99
C TYR A 140 -4.73 -8.95 2.60
N ARG A 141 -3.85 -9.16 1.62
CA ARG A 141 -4.25 -9.46 0.24
C ARG A 141 -5.04 -10.77 0.10
N PHE A 142 -4.66 -11.81 0.84
CA PHE A 142 -5.38 -13.10 0.83
C PHE A 142 -6.72 -13.01 1.56
N ALA A 143 -6.81 -12.19 2.60
CA ALA A 143 -8.06 -11.94 3.33
C ALA A 143 -9.05 -11.04 2.55
N THR A 144 -8.63 -10.47 1.41
CA THR A 144 -9.50 -9.71 0.49
C THR A 144 -9.98 -10.51 -0.71
N ASN A 145 -9.68 -11.81 -0.77
CA ASN A 145 -10.14 -12.65 -1.86
C ASN A 145 -11.64 -12.98 -1.72
N PRO A 146 -12.37 -13.12 -2.84
CA PRO A 146 -13.78 -13.51 -2.82
C PRO A 146 -13.95 -14.92 -2.24
N ALA A 147 -15.11 -15.19 -1.65
CA ALA A 147 -15.40 -16.47 -0.97
C ALA A 147 -15.24 -17.71 -1.87
N SER A 148 -15.43 -17.57 -3.18
CA SER A 148 -15.28 -18.64 -4.18
C SER A 148 -13.82 -18.95 -4.56
N THR A 149 -12.84 -18.31 -3.92
CA THR A 149 -11.43 -18.47 -4.28
C THR A 149 -10.90 -19.85 -3.90
N THR A 150 -10.47 -20.62 -4.90
CA THR A 150 -9.87 -21.96 -4.72
C THR A 150 -8.35 -21.95 -4.85
N ARG A 151 -7.79 -21.06 -5.66
CA ARG A 151 -6.33 -20.97 -5.95
C ARG A 151 -5.77 -19.61 -5.57
N ALA A 152 -4.54 -19.60 -5.06
CA ALA A 152 -3.82 -18.40 -4.63
C ALA A 152 -3.60 -17.36 -5.75
N GLU A 153 -3.55 -17.83 -7.01
CA GLU A 153 -3.40 -17.02 -8.22
C GLU A 153 -4.44 -15.90 -8.32
N ARG A 154 -5.66 -16.11 -7.78
CA ARG A 154 -6.75 -15.11 -7.77
C ARG A 154 -6.33 -13.75 -7.20
N THR A 155 -5.38 -13.75 -6.27
CA THR A 155 -4.84 -12.53 -5.66
C THR A 155 -4.11 -11.63 -6.67
N PHE A 156 -3.60 -12.21 -7.75
CA PHE A 156 -2.75 -11.55 -8.75
C PHE A 156 -3.44 -11.31 -10.09
N THR A 157 -4.63 -11.91 -10.30
CA THR A 157 -5.41 -11.80 -11.54
C THR A 157 -6.56 -10.79 -11.45
N LYS A 158 -6.52 -9.92 -10.44
CA LYS A 158 -7.48 -8.82 -10.29
C LYS A 158 -7.33 -7.76 -11.39
N ASP A 159 -8.41 -7.05 -11.67
CA ASP A 159 -8.44 -6.01 -12.70
C ASP A 159 -7.47 -4.86 -12.39
N LYS A 160 -6.56 -4.57 -13.32
CA LYS A 160 -5.55 -3.51 -13.18
C LYS A 160 -6.02 -2.16 -13.72
N THR A 161 -7.21 -2.10 -14.31
CA THR A 161 -7.76 -0.88 -14.92
C THR A 161 -8.54 -0.01 -13.93
N VAL A 162 -8.83 -0.54 -12.73
CA VAL A 162 -9.54 0.16 -11.64
C VAL A 162 -8.60 0.60 -10.52
N PHE A 163 -8.93 1.74 -9.90
CA PHE A 163 -8.06 2.44 -8.94
C PHE A 163 -8.62 2.40 -7.52
N THR A 164 -8.82 1.20 -6.96
CA THR A 164 -9.37 1.03 -5.60
C THR A 164 -8.33 0.66 -4.54
N GLY A 165 -7.04 0.68 -4.87
CA GLY A 165 -5.98 0.30 -3.92
C GLY A 165 -6.06 -1.19 -3.50
N HIS A 166 -6.45 -2.07 -4.42
CA HIS A 166 -6.71 -3.52 -4.22
C HIS A 166 -8.02 -3.86 -3.49
N HIS A 167 -8.93 -2.88 -3.31
CA HIS A 167 -10.30 -3.10 -2.83
C HIS A 167 -11.27 -3.28 -3.99
N HIS A 168 -10.98 -4.27 -4.84
CA HIS A 168 -11.84 -4.77 -5.90
C HIS A 168 -11.57 -6.28 -6.04
N ASP A 169 -12.44 -6.99 -6.75
CA ASP A 169 -12.35 -8.44 -6.93
C ASP A 169 -11.62 -8.90 -8.19
#